data_AF-A0A0D9Z5W8-F1
#
_entry.id   AF-A0A0D9Z5W8-F1
#
_cell.length_a   1.000
_cell.length_b   1.000
_cell.length_c   1.000
_cell.angle_alpha   90.00
_cell.angle_beta   90.00
_cell.angle_gamma   90.00
#
_symmetry.space_group_name_H-M   'P 1'
#
loop_
_entity.id
_entity.type
_entity.pdbx_description
1 polymer ?
#
loop_
_entity_poly.entity_id
_entity_poly.type
_entity_poly.pdbx_seq_one_letter_code
_entity_poly.pdbx_strand_id
1 'polypeptide(L)'
;MEMEMERTVEEEDGGREEEEEEQSYAKYYAFSPHAHFTATPAARRRRRRRSRAASVVLASAAPPRPAPPVPTSCCGWRHAPPDFLSFSGASPQALLRTGGVRGKMPKKGTKSRKGTDDEPKQEEKNKLPEHLEVQRTRVVCKGDAPTEGFQYAGAFAAMGIDNSVSADKFCKNFKVVVNRLTEDDMEFDMIGIDASMANAFRRILIAEVPTMAIEKVLMADNTSVIADEVLSHRLGLIPLDADPRLFEYISENDVPTERNTIVYKLHVSCKKGSPRLTVKSGDLEWLPEGSQLPLASPAQSGDKQKTYTSFSQSQKDILEKPLGVKFKDITIARLGPGQAIELEVHAVKGIGKVHAKWSPVATAWYRMLPEVVLREEIKDADAEMLVAKCPVNVFDIEDLGNGEKRAVVARPRACTLCRQCVMGPTGEVMGPTVEQVELRRVRDHFIFTIESTGALPPEMLFTEAVRILEEKCERVISELS
;
A
#
# COMPACT_ATOMS: atom_id res chain seq x y z
N MET A 1 -18.03 -49.38 45.69
CA MET A 1 -19.11 -49.42 46.69
C MET A 1 -19.55 -47.98 46.84
N GLU A 2 -20.71 -47.67 46.25
CA GLU A 2 -21.38 -46.39 46.38
C GLU A 2 -21.53 -46.03 47.85
N MET A 3 -21.37 -44.75 48.17
CA MET A 3 -22.03 -44.15 49.33
C MET A 3 -22.19 -42.65 49.05
N GLU A 4 -23.42 -42.30 48.68
CA GLU A 4 -23.96 -40.95 48.79
C GLU A 4 -23.92 -40.50 50.25
N MET A 5 -23.66 -39.22 50.49
CA MET A 5 -23.95 -38.60 51.77
C MET A 5 -24.43 -37.16 51.55
N GLU A 6 -25.68 -36.97 51.95
CA GLU A 6 -26.49 -35.75 51.90
C GLU A 6 -25.81 -34.57 52.61
N ARG A 7 -26.06 -33.34 52.14
CA ARG A 7 -25.84 -32.11 52.94
C ARG A 7 -27.16 -31.39 53.14
N THR A 8 -27.46 -31.19 54.41
CA THR A 8 -28.58 -30.49 55.02
C THR A 8 -28.56 -29.00 54.75
N VAL A 9 -29.76 -28.44 54.60
CA VAL A 9 -30.06 -27.00 54.53
C VAL A 9 -30.23 -26.49 55.96
N GLU A 10 -29.51 -25.45 56.34
CA GLU A 10 -29.84 -24.60 57.49
C GLU A 10 -30.00 -23.16 56.98
N GLU A 11 -31.22 -22.64 57.14
CA GLU A 11 -31.56 -21.23 56.99
C GLU A 11 -31.21 -20.51 58.30
N GLU A 12 -30.37 -19.47 58.22
CA GLU A 12 -30.31 -18.44 59.25
C GLU A 12 -30.58 -17.07 58.62
N ASP A 13 -31.67 -16.47 59.10
CA ASP A 13 -32.22 -15.17 58.74
C ASP A 13 -31.49 -14.10 59.57
N GLY A 14 -30.82 -13.16 58.90
CA GLY A 14 -29.97 -12.17 59.55
C GLY A 14 -29.84 -10.91 58.71
N GLY A 15 -30.86 -10.05 58.76
CA GLY A 15 -30.85 -8.75 58.11
C GLY A 15 -29.74 -7.84 58.65
N ARG A 16 -28.85 -7.43 57.74
CA ARG A 16 -27.96 -6.28 57.90
C ARG A 16 -27.92 -5.56 56.55
N GLU A 17 -28.53 -4.39 56.50
CA GLU A 17 -28.37 -3.45 55.38
C GLU A 17 -26.90 -2.99 55.38
N GLU A 18 -26.09 -3.61 54.53
CA GLU A 18 -24.78 -3.09 54.15
C GLU A 18 -24.99 -2.20 52.92
N GLU A 19 -24.81 -0.89 53.10
CA GLU A 19 -24.57 0.03 51.99
C GLU A 19 -23.25 -0.41 51.32
N GLU A 20 -23.36 -1.21 50.25
CA GLU A 20 -22.23 -1.50 49.37
C GLU A 20 -21.82 -0.20 48.67
N GLU A 21 -20.73 0.38 49.13
CA GLU A 21 -19.98 1.43 48.43
C GLU A 21 -19.40 0.79 47.15
N GLU A 22 -20.17 0.83 46.05
CA GLU A 22 -19.81 0.27 44.75
C GLU A 22 -18.63 1.08 44.17
N GLN A 23 -17.40 0.75 44.58
CA GLN A 23 -16.19 1.25 43.93
C GLN A 23 -16.20 0.78 42.48
N SER A 24 -16.46 1.71 41.56
CA SER A 24 -16.33 1.51 40.11
C SER A 24 -14.93 1.02 39.78
N TYR A 25 -14.78 -0.29 39.58
CA TYR A 25 -13.54 -0.89 39.12
C TYR A 25 -13.48 -0.83 37.60
N ALA A 26 -12.38 -0.31 37.06
CA ALA A 26 -12.18 -0.28 35.62
C ALA A 26 -11.99 -1.70 35.08
N LYS A 27 -12.82 -2.11 34.11
CA LYS A 27 -12.66 -3.39 33.41
C LYS A 27 -11.52 -3.28 32.40
N TYR A 28 -10.68 -4.31 32.36
CA TYR A 28 -9.49 -4.36 31.53
C TYR A 28 -9.71 -5.19 30.26
N TYR A 29 -9.50 -4.58 29.09
CA TYR A 29 -9.56 -5.26 27.80
C TYR A 29 -8.23 -5.12 27.06
N ALA A 30 -7.65 -6.25 26.64
CA ALA A 30 -6.46 -6.33 25.78
C ALA A 30 -6.78 -7.10 24.49
N PHE A 31 -6.13 -6.75 23.38
CA PHE A 31 -6.34 -7.45 22.12
C PHE A 31 -5.57 -8.78 22.10
N SER A 32 -6.25 -9.87 21.75
CA SER A 32 -5.59 -11.17 21.60
C SER A 32 -4.89 -11.26 20.23
N PRO A 33 -3.62 -11.68 20.17
CA PRO A 33 -2.86 -11.80 18.91
C PRO A 33 -3.27 -13.00 18.03
N HIS A 34 -4.14 -13.91 18.49
CA HIS A 34 -4.51 -15.12 17.75
C HIS A 34 -5.97 -15.11 17.27
N ALA A 35 -6.25 -14.33 16.22
CA ALA A 35 -7.41 -14.59 15.35
C ALA A 35 -6.92 -15.25 14.05
N HIS A 36 -6.58 -16.54 14.11
CA HIS A 36 -6.34 -17.35 12.91
C HIS A 36 -7.66 -17.58 12.17
N PHE A 37 -7.91 -16.80 11.13
CA PHE A 37 -8.96 -17.10 10.14
C PHE A 37 -8.54 -18.35 9.35
N THR A 38 -8.91 -19.53 9.83
CA THR A 38 -8.86 -20.75 9.02
C THR A 38 -10.08 -20.78 8.10
N ALA A 39 -9.86 -20.43 6.82
CA ALA A 39 -10.87 -20.61 5.79
C ALA A 39 -11.10 -22.11 5.58
N THR A 40 -12.17 -22.65 6.17
CA THR A 40 -12.67 -23.99 5.85
C THR A 40 -13.44 -23.92 4.53
N PRO A 41 -13.21 -24.84 3.57
CA PRO A 41 -13.92 -24.82 2.30
C PRO A 41 -15.38 -25.25 2.51
N ALA A 42 -16.32 -24.36 2.16
CA ALA A 42 -17.75 -24.62 2.26
C ALA A 42 -18.17 -25.79 1.36
N ALA A 43 -18.63 -26.88 1.99
CA ALA A 43 -19.25 -28.01 1.32
C ALA A 43 -20.55 -27.57 0.61
N ARG A 44 -20.56 -27.78 -0.71
CA ARG A 44 -21.71 -27.57 -1.61
C ARG A 44 -22.88 -28.50 -1.21
N ARG A 45 -23.83 -28.02 -0.40
CA ARG A 45 -25.14 -28.68 -0.22
C ARG A 45 -26.16 -28.09 -1.19
N ARG A 46 -26.43 -28.83 -2.27
CA ARG A 46 -27.57 -28.61 -3.18
C ARG A 46 -28.88 -28.70 -2.40
N ARG A 47 -29.59 -27.58 -2.20
CA ARG A 47 -31.01 -27.59 -1.83
C ARG A 47 -31.86 -27.30 -3.07
N ARG A 48 -32.56 -28.32 -3.56
CA ARG A 48 -33.66 -28.20 -4.52
C ARG A 48 -34.75 -27.33 -3.89
N ARG A 49 -35.04 -26.15 -4.47
CA ARG A 49 -36.26 -25.39 -4.18
C ARG A 49 -37.31 -25.71 -5.25
N ARG A 50 -38.42 -26.27 -4.79
CA ARG A 50 -39.66 -26.47 -5.56
C ARG A 50 -40.25 -25.10 -5.93
N SER A 51 -40.75 -25.05 -7.16
CA SER A 51 -41.51 -23.96 -7.75
C SER A 51 -42.81 -23.69 -6.99
N ARG A 52 -43.07 -22.42 -6.69
CA ARG A 52 -44.43 -21.88 -6.62
C ARG A 52 -44.42 -20.51 -7.29
N ALA A 53 -45.20 -20.42 -8.36
CA ALA A 53 -45.48 -19.21 -9.10
C ALA A 53 -46.29 -18.24 -8.23
N ALA A 54 -45.89 -16.98 -8.22
CA ALA A 54 -46.74 -15.87 -7.83
C ALA A 54 -46.42 -14.70 -8.77
N SER A 55 -47.38 -14.38 -9.63
CA SER A 55 -47.36 -13.24 -10.54
C SER A 55 -47.34 -11.95 -9.74
N VAL A 56 -46.38 -11.06 -10.04
CA VAL A 56 -46.44 -9.65 -9.61
C VAL A 56 -46.23 -8.77 -10.84
N VAL A 57 -47.14 -7.82 -10.95
CA VAL A 57 -47.41 -6.89 -12.04
C VAL A 57 -46.26 -5.91 -12.25
N LEU A 58 -45.92 -5.69 -13.53
CA LEU A 58 -44.99 -4.68 -14.01
C LEU A 58 -45.51 -3.26 -13.74
N ALA A 59 -44.73 -2.47 -12.99
CA ALA A 59 -44.86 -1.01 -12.94
C ALA A 59 -43.56 -0.39 -13.48
N SER A 60 -43.72 0.40 -14.54
CA SER A 60 -42.71 1.18 -15.25
C SER A 60 -42.53 2.55 -14.58
N ALA A 61 -41.28 2.97 -14.33
CA ALA A 61 -40.77 4.35 -14.14
C ALA A 61 -39.29 4.27 -13.72
N ALA A 62 -38.30 5.07 -14.11
CA ALA A 62 -38.07 6.14 -15.08
C ALA A 62 -36.52 6.30 -15.16
N PRO A 63 -35.92 6.81 -16.27
CA PRO A 63 -34.45 6.92 -16.38
C PRO A 63 -33.86 8.08 -15.55
N PRO A 64 -32.58 7.98 -15.12
CA PRO A 64 -31.93 9.02 -14.32
C PRO A 64 -31.63 10.30 -15.14
N ARG A 65 -31.79 11.46 -14.50
CA ARG A 65 -31.54 12.80 -15.08
C ARG A 65 -30.03 13.05 -15.29
N PRO A 66 -29.65 13.83 -16.32
CA PRO A 66 -28.26 14.20 -16.59
C PRO A 66 -27.75 15.31 -15.65
N ALA A 67 -26.45 15.28 -15.35
CA ALA A 67 -25.73 16.28 -14.57
C ALA A 67 -25.56 17.61 -15.33
N PRO A 68 -25.48 18.76 -14.64
CA PRO A 68 -25.33 20.08 -15.27
C PRO A 68 -23.90 20.34 -15.80
N PRO A 69 -23.75 21.20 -16.83
CA PRO A 69 -22.46 21.46 -17.48
C PRO A 69 -21.55 22.41 -16.68
N VAL A 70 -20.24 22.17 -16.78
CA VAL A 70 -19.16 23.01 -16.26
C VAL A 70 -18.92 24.17 -17.24
N PRO A 71 -18.79 25.44 -16.79
CA PRO A 71 -18.61 26.56 -17.70
C PRO A 71 -17.18 26.63 -18.25
N THR A 72 -17.10 26.74 -19.57
CA THR A 72 -15.92 27.14 -20.33
C THR A 72 -15.70 28.64 -20.20
N SER A 73 -14.45 29.06 -19.94
CA SER A 73 -13.99 30.40 -20.32
C SER A 73 -12.59 30.32 -20.93
N CYS A 74 -12.49 30.89 -22.11
CA CYS A 74 -11.29 31.03 -22.92
C CYS A 74 -10.62 32.40 -22.68
N CYS A 75 -9.29 32.39 -22.85
CA CYS A 75 -8.44 33.48 -23.33
C CYS A 75 -8.17 34.73 -22.47
N GLY A 76 -6.88 34.96 -22.22
CA GLY A 76 -6.34 36.26 -21.82
C GLY A 76 -4.81 36.27 -21.77
N TRP A 77 -4.16 36.38 -22.93
CA TRP A 77 -2.75 36.75 -23.04
C TRP A 77 -2.53 38.17 -22.47
N ARG A 78 -1.44 38.39 -21.70
CA ARG A 78 -0.37 39.40 -21.99
C ARG A 78 0.62 39.60 -20.83
N HIS A 79 1.89 39.66 -21.24
CA HIS A 79 3.01 40.46 -20.71
C HIS A 79 3.74 40.07 -19.41
N ALA A 80 4.94 39.48 -19.61
CA ALA A 80 6.18 39.79 -18.86
C ALA A 80 6.68 41.20 -19.25
N PRO A 81 7.60 41.89 -18.51
CA PRO A 81 9.03 41.50 -18.33
C PRO A 81 9.65 42.05 -17.00
N PRO A 82 10.99 42.29 -16.86
CA PRO A 82 12.14 41.37 -16.83
C PRO A 82 13.03 41.55 -15.56
N ASP A 83 14.04 40.67 -15.36
CA ASP A 83 15.45 41.04 -15.10
C ASP A 83 16.31 39.99 -14.34
N PHE A 84 17.40 39.58 -15.04
CA PHE A 84 18.78 39.34 -14.55
C PHE A 84 19.07 38.07 -13.69
N LEU A 85 20.09 37.21 -13.93
CA LEU A 85 21.44 37.35 -14.49
C LEU A 85 21.92 36.05 -15.18
N SER A 86 22.71 36.23 -16.24
CA SER A 86 23.50 35.24 -16.97
C SER A 86 24.91 35.08 -16.39
N PHE A 87 25.51 33.89 -16.47
CA PHE A 87 26.96 33.73 -16.62
C PHE A 87 27.30 32.63 -17.63
N SER A 88 28.34 32.92 -18.42
CA SER A 88 28.71 32.34 -19.70
C SER A 88 30.09 31.66 -19.67
N GLY A 89 30.33 30.76 -20.63
CA GLY A 89 31.65 30.44 -21.20
C GLY A 89 32.25 29.12 -20.69
N ALA A 90 32.94 28.30 -21.47
CA ALA A 90 33.44 28.43 -22.84
C ALA A 90 33.79 27.05 -23.42
N SER A 91 33.80 26.95 -24.75
CA SER A 91 34.45 25.91 -25.54
C SER A 91 35.20 26.61 -26.67
N PRO A 92 36.39 26.14 -27.09
CA PRO A 92 36.83 26.43 -28.44
C PRO A 92 37.39 25.22 -29.21
N GLN A 93 37.39 25.45 -30.53
CA GLN A 93 37.50 24.56 -31.67
C GLN A 93 38.92 24.07 -32.03
N ALA A 94 38.91 23.16 -33.00
CA ALA A 94 40.00 22.54 -33.76
C ALA A 94 40.99 23.49 -34.47
N LEU A 95 42.18 22.95 -34.77
CA LEU A 95 43.11 23.48 -35.78
C LEU A 95 43.91 22.35 -36.47
N LEU A 96 44.11 22.54 -37.78
CA LEU A 96 44.68 21.63 -38.78
C LEU A 96 46.20 21.82 -39.00
N ARG A 97 46.83 20.73 -39.48
CA ARG A 97 47.99 20.62 -40.40
C ARG A 97 49.42 21.00 -39.96
N THR A 98 50.34 20.04 -40.12
CA THR A 98 51.46 19.93 -41.11
C THR A 98 52.28 18.68 -40.68
N GLY A 99 52.86 17.79 -41.47
CA GLY A 99 53.61 17.85 -42.74
C GLY A 99 55.05 17.37 -42.47
N GLY A 100 55.42 16.13 -42.86
CA GLY A 100 56.79 15.61 -42.69
C GLY A 100 57.03 14.24 -43.35
N VAL A 101 58.03 14.18 -44.23
CA VAL A 101 58.30 13.14 -45.26
C VAL A 101 59.59 12.35 -44.92
N ARG A 102 59.73 11.15 -45.51
CA ARG A 102 60.94 10.28 -45.75
C ARG A 102 61.04 9.05 -44.81
N GLY A 103 61.37 7.83 -45.23
CA GLY A 103 61.90 7.30 -46.49
C GLY A 103 61.84 5.74 -46.53
N LYS A 104 62.28 5.16 -47.66
CA LYS A 104 62.07 3.79 -48.19
C LYS A 104 62.87 2.63 -47.51
N MET A 105 62.20 1.46 -47.36
CA MET A 105 62.50 0.02 -47.69
C MET A 105 63.94 -0.60 -47.61
N PRO A 106 64.17 -1.96 -47.53
CA PRO A 106 63.30 -3.10 -47.96
C PRO A 106 63.29 -4.45 -47.16
N LYS A 107 62.22 -5.23 -47.41
CA LYS A 107 62.03 -6.71 -47.59
C LYS A 107 62.68 -7.79 -46.67
N LYS A 108 61.81 -8.69 -46.18
CA LYS A 108 61.80 -10.19 -46.24
C LYS A 108 60.47 -10.62 -45.56
N GLY A 109 59.61 -11.52 -46.02
CA GLY A 109 59.66 -12.56 -47.04
C GLY A 109 59.25 -13.90 -46.43
N THR A 110 57.94 -14.17 -46.25
CA THR A 110 57.44 -15.54 -46.04
C THR A 110 55.96 -15.69 -46.40
N LYS A 111 55.68 -16.74 -47.18
CA LYS A 111 54.37 -17.14 -47.73
C LYS A 111 53.48 -17.76 -46.65
N SER A 112 52.17 -17.54 -46.68
CA SER A 112 51.18 -18.65 -46.58
C SER A 112 49.74 -18.21 -46.89
N ARG A 113 49.15 -18.95 -47.83
CA ARG A 113 47.75 -19.35 -48.05
C ARG A 113 46.60 -18.33 -47.88
N LYS A 114 45.98 -18.09 -49.04
CA LYS A 114 44.62 -17.60 -49.28
C LYS A 114 43.61 -18.59 -48.69
N GLY A 115 42.86 -18.16 -47.67
CA GLY A 115 41.65 -18.80 -47.17
C GLY A 115 40.56 -17.73 -47.16
N THR A 116 39.53 -17.94 -47.95
CA THR A 116 38.30 -17.17 -47.95
C THR A 116 37.43 -17.70 -46.83
N ASP A 117 37.35 -16.98 -45.71
CA ASP A 117 36.30 -17.16 -44.71
C ASP A 117 35.84 -15.75 -44.34
N ASP A 118 34.65 -15.37 -44.83
CA ASP A 118 33.88 -14.25 -44.31
C ASP A 118 33.47 -14.62 -42.87
N GLU A 119 34.27 -14.24 -41.88
CA GLU A 119 33.83 -14.24 -40.49
C GLU A 119 32.89 -13.04 -40.25
N PRO A 120 31.65 -13.25 -39.80
CA PRO A 120 30.81 -12.14 -39.36
C PRO A 120 31.34 -11.59 -38.03
N LYS A 121 31.32 -10.26 -37.93
CA LYS A 121 31.82 -9.45 -36.80
C LYS A 121 31.30 -9.97 -35.45
N GLN A 122 32.19 -10.05 -34.46
CA GLN A 122 31.94 -10.52 -33.09
C GLN A 122 30.80 -9.80 -32.32
N GLU A 123 30.30 -8.66 -32.81
CA GLU A 123 29.21 -7.92 -32.15
C GLU A 123 27.82 -8.54 -32.34
N GLU A 124 27.62 -9.42 -33.33
CA GLU A 124 26.33 -10.08 -33.56
C GLU A 124 26.12 -11.35 -32.73
N LYS A 125 27.18 -11.90 -32.11
CA LYS A 125 27.11 -13.19 -31.38
C LYS A 125 26.43 -13.14 -30.01
N ASN A 126 26.12 -11.95 -29.48
CA ASN A 126 25.56 -11.79 -28.12
C ASN A 126 24.09 -11.33 -28.09
N LYS A 127 23.38 -11.35 -29.22
CA LYS A 127 21.95 -11.00 -29.25
C LYS A 127 21.11 -12.27 -29.31
N LEU A 128 20.22 -12.42 -28.33
CA LEU A 128 19.17 -13.44 -28.39
C LEU A 128 18.27 -13.19 -29.60
N PRO A 129 17.74 -14.25 -30.23
CA PRO A 129 16.62 -14.14 -31.15
C PRO A 129 15.47 -13.30 -30.54
N GLU A 130 14.79 -12.51 -31.37
CA GLU A 130 13.78 -11.55 -30.91
C GLU A 130 12.71 -12.18 -30.01
N HIS A 131 12.22 -13.37 -30.35
CA HIS A 131 11.23 -14.08 -29.54
C HIS A 131 11.74 -14.47 -28.14
N LEU A 132 13.04 -14.79 -27.98
CA LEU A 132 13.65 -15.08 -26.69
C LEU A 132 13.91 -13.80 -25.89
N GLU A 133 14.29 -12.70 -26.55
CA GLU A 133 14.46 -11.41 -25.88
C GLU A 133 13.12 -10.87 -25.35
N VAL A 134 12.02 -11.04 -26.11
CA VAL A 134 10.66 -10.72 -25.64
C VAL A 134 10.28 -11.63 -24.46
N GLN A 135 10.56 -12.93 -24.52
CA GLN A 135 10.32 -13.84 -23.39
C GLN A 135 11.18 -13.53 -22.15
N ARG A 136 12.33 -12.89 -22.32
CA ARG A 136 13.22 -12.46 -21.24
C ARG A 136 12.76 -11.16 -20.59
N THR A 137 12.39 -10.17 -21.39
CA THR A 137 12.15 -8.78 -20.95
C THR A 137 10.67 -8.43 -20.74
N ARG A 138 9.75 -9.20 -21.34
CA ARG A 138 8.31 -8.91 -21.33
C ARG A 138 7.48 -10.07 -20.80
N VAL A 139 6.33 -9.73 -20.23
CA VAL A 139 5.25 -10.68 -19.91
C VAL A 139 4.13 -10.45 -20.92
N VAL A 140 3.97 -11.37 -21.86
CA VAL A 140 2.91 -11.30 -22.88
C VAL A 140 1.58 -11.70 -22.25
N CYS A 141 0.57 -10.85 -22.38
CA CYS A 141 -0.78 -11.06 -21.86
C CYS A 141 -1.71 -11.50 -22.99
N LYS A 142 -1.85 -12.81 -23.19
CA LYS A 142 -2.82 -13.37 -24.15
C LYS A 142 -4.25 -13.29 -23.58
N GLY A 143 -5.24 -13.52 -24.43
CA GLY A 143 -6.66 -13.56 -24.03
C GLY A 143 -6.91 -14.50 -22.86
N ASP A 144 -6.39 -15.73 -22.95
CA ASP A 144 -6.59 -16.77 -21.93
C ASP A 144 -5.72 -16.54 -20.70
N ALA A 145 -4.39 -16.55 -20.87
CA ALA A 145 -3.42 -16.49 -19.77
C ALA A 145 -2.16 -15.69 -20.13
N PRO A 146 -1.51 -15.04 -19.14
CA PRO A 146 -0.18 -14.47 -19.35
C PRO A 146 0.85 -15.59 -19.53
N THR A 147 1.90 -15.31 -20.32
CA THR A 147 3.02 -16.23 -20.51
C THR A 147 4.10 -15.97 -19.45
N GLU A 148 4.51 -17.00 -18.71
CA GLU A 148 5.67 -16.92 -17.82
C GLU A 148 6.96 -17.05 -18.63
N GLY A 149 8.04 -16.39 -18.19
CA GLY A 149 9.36 -16.56 -18.79
C GLY A 149 10.43 -16.82 -17.75
N PHE A 150 11.61 -17.19 -18.23
CA PHE A 150 12.73 -17.67 -17.42
C PHE A 150 13.61 -16.50 -16.95
N GLN A 151 13.87 -16.40 -15.65
CA GLN A 151 14.66 -15.31 -15.04
C GLN A 151 15.88 -15.77 -14.22
N TYR A 152 16.24 -17.05 -14.24
CA TYR A 152 17.43 -17.50 -13.50
C TYR A 152 18.73 -17.10 -14.22
N ALA A 153 19.80 -16.92 -13.45
CA ALA A 153 21.10 -16.41 -13.94
C ALA A 153 21.66 -17.22 -15.13
N GLY A 154 21.44 -18.53 -15.13
CA GLY A 154 21.91 -19.45 -16.19
C GLY A 154 20.96 -19.63 -17.38
N ALA A 155 19.81 -18.97 -17.44
CA ALA A 155 18.76 -19.28 -18.43
C ALA A 155 19.22 -19.18 -19.89
N PHE A 156 20.12 -18.24 -20.18
CA PHE A 156 20.66 -18.02 -21.53
C PHE A 156 22.18 -18.14 -21.58
N ALA A 157 22.80 -18.78 -20.57
CA ALA A 157 24.25 -18.95 -20.51
C ALA A 157 24.79 -19.74 -21.72
N ALA A 158 24.03 -20.73 -22.20
CA ALA A 158 24.36 -21.49 -23.43
C ALA A 158 24.36 -20.63 -24.70
N MET A 159 23.66 -19.48 -24.68
CA MET A 159 23.59 -18.50 -25.76
C MET A 159 24.54 -17.31 -25.53
N GLY A 160 25.47 -17.42 -24.57
CA GLY A 160 26.43 -16.37 -24.25
C GLY A 160 25.87 -15.18 -23.48
N ILE A 161 24.61 -15.23 -23.03
CA ILE A 161 24.00 -14.15 -22.24
C ILE A 161 24.00 -14.52 -20.76
N ASP A 162 24.70 -13.69 -19.99
CA ASP A 162 24.71 -13.76 -18.54
C ASP A 162 23.60 -12.87 -17.94
N ASN A 163 22.68 -13.51 -17.20
CA ASN A 163 21.61 -12.86 -16.46
C ASN A 163 21.96 -12.59 -14.99
N SER A 164 23.22 -12.79 -14.58
CA SER A 164 23.65 -12.50 -13.21
C SER A 164 23.40 -11.03 -12.83
N VAL A 165 22.95 -10.84 -11.59
CA VAL A 165 22.79 -9.50 -11.02
C VAL A 165 24.17 -9.04 -10.54
N SER A 166 24.70 -7.98 -11.15
CA SER A 166 25.90 -7.32 -10.64
C SER A 166 25.53 -5.94 -10.07
N ALA A 167 26.13 -5.59 -8.93
CA ALA A 167 25.85 -4.33 -8.25
C ALA A 167 26.12 -3.12 -9.17
N ASP A 168 27.23 -3.12 -9.92
CA ASP A 168 27.56 -2.03 -10.85
C ASP A 168 26.55 -1.87 -11.99
N LYS A 169 26.04 -2.98 -12.54
CA LYS A 169 25.00 -2.93 -13.59
C LYS A 169 23.68 -2.44 -13.00
N PHE A 170 23.35 -2.90 -11.79
CA PHE A 170 22.15 -2.46 -11.07
C PHE A 170 22.19 -0.95 -10.80
N CYS A 171 23.26 -0.42 -10.22
CA CYS A 171 23.39 1.01 -9.91
C CYS A 171 23.32 1.90 -11.16
N LYS A 172 23.78 1.42 -12.32
CA LYS A 172 23.69 2.17 -13.59
C LYS A 172 22.28 2.17 -14.20
N ASN A 173 21.54 1.08 -14.03
CA ASN A 173 20.24 0.89 -14.68
C ASN A 173 19.06 1.29 -13.79
N PHE A 174 19.22 1.20 -12.47
CA PHE A 174 18.18 1.48 -11.50
C PHE A 174 17.81 2.96 -11.49
N LYS A 175 16.53 3.26 -11.65
CA LYS A 175 15.99 4.62 -11.65
C LYS A 175 14.65 4.66 -10.93
N VAL A 176 14.43 5.73 -10.18
CA VAL A 176 13.16 6.02 -9.51
C VAL A 176 12.60 7.31 -10.07
N VAL A 177 11.34 7.31 -10.51
CA VAL A 177 10.64 8.49 -11.04
C VAL A 177 9.37 8.71 -10.24
N VAL A 178 9.30 9.79 -9.47
CA VAL A 178 8.09 10.14 -8.71
C VAL A 178 7.10 10.83 -9.64
N ASN A 179 5.92 10.25 -9.81
CA ASN A 179 4.88 10.78 -10.70
C ASN A 179 3.85 11.61 -9.93
N ARG A 180 3.46 11.16 -8.73
CA ARG A 180 2.50 11.84 -7.87
C ARG A 180 2.96 11.73 -6.42
N LEU A 181 2.95 12.86 -5.72
CA LEU A 181 3.18 12.90 -4.27
C LEU A 181 2.15 13.85 -3.67
N THR A 182 1.41 13.34 -2.69
CA THR A 182 0.44 14.06 -1.87
C THR A 182 0.69 13.71 -0.40
N GLU A 183 -0.04 14.32 0.53
CA GLU A 183 0.16 14.08 1.97
C GLU A 183 -0.05 12.62 2.38
N ASP A 184 -1.05 11.96 1.80
CA ASP A 184 -1.39 10.58 2.15
C ASP A 184 -1.08 9.58 1.01
N ASP A 185 -0.98 10.00 -0.26
CA ASP A 185 -0.71 9.11 -1.40
C ASP A 185 0.60 9.42 -2.15
N MET A 186 1.30 8.37 -2.58
CA MET A 186 2.48 8.45 -3.45
C MET A 186 2.41 7.43 -4.60
N GLU A 187 2.68 7.87 -5.83
CA GLU A 187 2.88 7.01 -7.00
C GLU A 187 4.25 7.29 -7.62
N PHE A 188 5.05 6.24 -7.79
CA PHE A 188 6.38 6.34 -8.39
C PHE A 188 6.72 5.10 -9.20
N ASP A 189 7.62 5.26 -10.16
CA ASP A 189 8.12 4.19 -11.00
C ASP A 189 9.48 3.71 -10.49
N MET A 190 9.65 2.39 -10.38
CA MET A 190 10.91 1.72 -10.11
C MET A 190 11.34 0.96 -11.36
N ILE A 191 12.40 1.42 -11.99
CA ILE A 191 12.92 0.90 -13.25
C ILE A 191 14.25 0.19 -12.99
N GLY A 192 14.46 -0.99 -13.57
CA GLY A 192 15.68 -1.77 -13.42
C GLY A 192 15.73 -2.66 -12.18
N ILE A 193 14.59 -2.95 -11.55
CA ILE A 193 14.49 -3.81 -10.35
C ILE A 193 13.78 -5.12 -10.67
N ASP A 194 14.05 -6.17 -9.90
CA ASP A 194 13.34 -7.45 -10.00
C ASP A 194 12.06 -7.48 -9.16
N ALA A 195 11.11 -8.35 -9.56
CA ALA A 195 9.84 -8.54 -8.88
C ALA A 195 10.00 -9.00 -7.42
N SER A 196 11.07 -9.76 -7.10
CA SER A 196 11.35 -10.22 -5.74
C SER A 196 11.57 -9.06 -4.77
N MET A 197 12.38 -8.08 -5.16
CA MET A 197 12.68 -6.88 -4.37
C MET A 197 11.47 -5.95 -4.28
N ALA A 198 10.79 -5.71 -5.40
CA ALA A 198 9.55 -4.91 -5.40
C ALA A 198 8.47 -5.52 -4.47
N ASN A 199 8.33 -6.84 -4.48
CA ASN A 199 7.42 -7.54 -3.58
C ASN A 199 7.91 -7.55 -2.13
N ALA A 200 9.22 -7.57 -1.88
CA ALA A 200 9.78 -7.44 -0.54
C ALA A 200 9.37 -6.08 0.07
N PHE A 201 9.60 -4.97 -0.65
CA PHE A 201 9.18 -3.64 -0.18
C PHE A 201 7.67 -3.57 0.06
N ARG A 202 6.86 -4.12 -0.85
CA ARG A 202 5.40 -4.18 -0.67
C ARG A 202 5.01 -4.90 0.63
N ARG A 203 5.67 -6.01 0.94
CA ARG A 203 5.39 -6.81 2.15
C ARG A 203 5.85 -6.09 3.42
N ILE A 204 7.01 -5.44 3.39
CA ILE A 204 7.56 -4.70 4.52
C ILE A 204 6.64 -3.52 4.86
N LEU A 205 6.21 -2.75 3.85
CA LEU A 205 5.27 -1.64 4.03
C LEU A 205 3.97 -2.07 4.73
N ILE A 206 3.42 -3.22 4.35
CA ILE A 206 2.14 -3.70 4.91
C ILE A 206 2.32 -4.26 6.33
N ALA A 207 3.40 -4.98 6.59
CA ALA A 207 3.48 -5.86 7.76
C ALA A 207 4.58 -5.51 8.78
N GLU A 208 5.62 -4.76 8.41
CA GLU A 208 6.81 -4.64 9.25
C GLU A 208 7.19 -3.21 9.60
N VAL A 209 6.76 -2.23 8.81
CA VAL A 209 6.90 -0.82 9.21
C VAL A 209 6.06 -0.58 10.47
N PRO A 210 6.65 -0.11 11.58
CA PRO A 210 5.95 0.04 12.84
C PRO A 210 5.09 1.30 12.86
N THR A 211 4.02 1.27 13.66
CA THR A 211 3.13 2.42 13.93
C THR A 211 2.67 2.42 15.39
N MET A 212 2.05 3.53 15.81
CA MET A 212 1.37 3.64 17.11
C MET A 212 -0.11 3.31 16.93
N ALA A 213 -0.63 2.36 17.73
CA ALA A 213 -2.06 2.05 17.75
C ALA A 213 -2.52 1.70 19.17
N ILE A 214 -3.83 1.85 19.43
CA ILE A 214 -4.45 1.54 20.73
C ILE A 214 -4.41 0.03 20.98
N GLU A 215 -3.88 -0.37 22.14
CA GLU A 215 -3.71 -1.76 22.55
C GLU A 215 -4.49 -2.12 23.81
N LYS A 216 -4.54 -1.24 24.80
CA LYS A 216 -5.28 -1.50 26.04
C LYS A 216 -6.40 -0.48 26.19
N VAL A 217 -7.58 -0.95 26.59
CA VAL A 217 -8.74 -0.12 26.89
C VAL A 217 -9.16 -0.40 28.33
N LEU A 218 -9.09 0.63 29.15
CA LEU A 218 -9.51 0.65 30.55
C LEU A 218 -10.89 1.28 30.61
N MET A 219 -11.92 0.47 30.84
CA MET A 219 -13.31 0.92 30.84
C MET A 219 -13.73 1.26 32.27
N ALA A 220 -13.99 2.53 32.58
CA ALA A 220 -14.50 2.93 33.89
C ALA A 220 -16.03 2.76 33.97
N ASP A 221 -16.75 3.32 32.98
CA ASP A 221 -18.20 3.14 32.83
C ASP A 221 -18.59 3.08 31.34
N ASN A 222 -19.43 2.12 30.99
CA ASN A 222 -20.05 2.05 29.66
C ASN A 222 -21.52 1.64 29.80
N THR A 223 -22.39 2.63 29.70
CA THR A 223 -23.85 2.43 29.65
C THR A 223 -24.41 2.53 28.23
N SER A 224 -23.53 2.51 27.22
CA SER A 224 -23.91 2.56 25.81
C SER A 224 -24.51 1.22 25.34
N VAL A 225 -25.07 1.23 24.12
CA VAL A 225 -25.61 0.01 23.49
C VAL A 225 -24.49 -0.89 22.92
N ILE A 226 -23.29 -0.34 22.73
CA ILE A 226 -22.17 -1.09 22.16
C ILE A 226 -21.45 -1.82 23.29
N ALA A 227 -21.30 -3.13 23.14
CA ALA A 227 -20.57 -3.96 24.08
C ALA A 227 -19.07 -3.56 24.16
N ASP A 228 -18.48 -3.73 25.34
CA ASP A 228 -17.14 -3.24 25.68
C ASP A 228 -16.06 -3.76 24.71
N GLU A 229 -16.14 -5.03 24.32
CA GLU A 229 -15.21 -5.67 23.40
C GLU A 229 -15.30 -5.10 21.98
N VAL A 230 -16.52 -4.79 21.53
CA VAL A 230 -16.75 -4.21 20.19
C VAL A 230 -16.30 -2.76 20.18
N LEU A 231 -16.57 -2.01 21.24
CA LEU A 231 -16.10 -0.63 21.40
C LEU A 231 -14.58 -0.59 21.40
N SER A 232 -13.95 -1.46 22.18
CA SER A 232 -12.49 -1.59 22.24
C SER A 232 -11.89 -1.91 20.87
N HIS A 233 -12.43 -2.89 20.15
CA HIS A 233 -11.98 -3.23 18.79
C HIS A 233 -12.06 -2.04 17.82
N ARG A 234 -13.11 -1.22 17.91
CA ARG A 234 -13.23 -0.02 17.07
C ARG A 234 -12.19 1.04 17.42
N LEU A 235 -11.95 1.27 18.71
CA LEU A 235 -10.92 2.20 19.19
C LEU A 235 -9.52 1.76 18.72
N GLY A 236 -9.25 0.45 18.74
CA GLY A 236 -7.99 -0.12 18.25
C GLY A 236 -7.68 0.17 16.78
N LEU A 237 -8.68 0.43 15.94
CA LEU A 237 -8.54 0.69 14.50
C LEU A 237 -8.44 2.19 14.14
N ILE A 238 -8.48 3.09 15.11
CA ILE A 238 -8.35 4.53 14.85
C ILE A 238 -6.87 4.87 14.62
N PRO A 239 -6.50 5.45 13.46
CA PRO A 239 -5.13 5.84 13.19
C PRO A 239 -4.74 7.06 14.03
N LEU A 240 -3.60 6.94 14.70
CA LEU A 240 -3.03 7.98 15.55
C LEU A 240 -2.01 8.81 14.76
N ASP A 241 -1.96 10.11 15.05
CA ASP A 241 -0.99 11.06 14.50
C ASP A 241 0.20 11.14 15.48
N ALA A 242 0.98 10.07 15.52
CA ALA A 242 2.14 9.90 16.39
C ALA A 242 3.28 9.22 15.65
N ASP A 243 4.46 9.84 15.63
CA ASP A 243 5.64 9.28 14.97
C ASP A 243 6.19 8.09 15.78
N PRO A 244 6.14 6.85 15.26
CA PRO A 244 6.58 5.66 15.97
C PRO A 244 8.09 5.64 16.24
N ARG A 245 8.89 6.48 15.59
CA ARG A 245 10.35 6.53 15.79
C ARG A 245 10.75 7.15 17.12
N LEU A 246 9.87 7.98 17.68
CA LEU A 246 10.07 8.63 18.98
C LEU A 246 9.77 7.69 20.17
N PHE A 247 9.14 6.55 19.91
CA PHE A 247 8.71 5.61 20.94
C PHE A 247 9.47 4.30 20.90
N GLU A 248 9.67 3.73 22.08
CA GLU A 248 10.27 2.42 22.29
C GLU A 248 9.20 1.31 22.25
N TYR A 249 9.61 0.07 21.98
CA TYR A 249 8.70 -1.08 22.10
C TYR A 249 8.48 -1.43 23.57
N ILE A 250 7.26 -1.87 23.90
CA ILE A 250 6.93 -2.36 25.23
C ILE A 250 7.02 -3.89 25.26
N SER A 251 7.77 -4.44 26.21
CA SER A 251 7.79 -5.87 26.51
C SER A 251 6.67 -6.24 27.48
N GLU A 252 6.31 -7.52 27.59
CA GLU A 252 5.22 -7.99 28.46
C GLU A 252 5.40 -7.61 29.95
N ASN A 253 6.66 -7.50 30.40
CA ASN A 253 7.00 -7.17 31.79
C ASN A 253 7.32 -5.68 32.00
N ASP A 254 7.29 -4.87 30.95
CA ASP A 254 7.68 -3.46 31.05
C ASP A 254 6.53 -2.62 31.61
N VAL A 255 6.89 -1.66 32.48
CA VAL A 255 5.95 -0.67 32.99
C VAL A 255 5.66 0.37 31.88
N PRO A 256 4.42 0.78 31.68
CA PRO A 256 4.10 1.89 30.79
C PRO A 256 4.76 3.21 31.27
N THR A 257 5.65 3.76 30.45
CA THR A 257 6.40 5.01 30.67
C THR A 257 6.09 6.02 29.57
N GLU A 258 6.57 7.25 29.73
CA GLU A 258 6.38 8.33 28.77
C GLU A 258 7.01 8.06 27.39
N ARG A 259 7.96 7.12 27.29
CA ARG A 259 8.66 6.77 26.04
C ARG A 259 8.06 5.58 25.30
N ASN A 260 7.24 4.77 25.94
CA ASN A 260 6.70 3.55 25.32
C ASN A 260 5.18 3.59 25.09
N THR A 261 4.46 4.44 25.82
CA THR A 261 2.98 4.45 25.82
C THR A 261 2.44 5.85 25.67
N ILE A 262 1.32 5.97 24.92
CA ILE A 262 0.53 7.20 24.84
C ILE A 262 -0.84 6.92 25.43
N VAL A 263 -1.32 7.81 26.30
CA VAL A 263 -2.62 7.65 26.97
C VAL A 263 -3.62 8.66 26.43
N TYR A 264 -4.84 8.20 26.12
CA TYR A 264 -5.97 9.06 25.79
C TYR A 264 -7.16 8.76 26.70
N LYS A 265 -7.99 9.76 26.94
CA LYS A 265 -9.23 9.67 27.71
C LYS A 265 -10.43 9.96 26.80
N LEU A 266 -11.51 9.22 27.01
CA LEU A 266 -12.81 9.50 26.42
C LEU A 266 -13.83 9.56 27.55
N HIS A 267 -14.39 10.75 27.79
CA HIS A 267 -15.42 10.96 28.79
C HIS A 267 -16.59 11.73 28.18
N VAL A 268 -17.64 11.02 27.80
CA VAL A 268 -18.79 11.59 27.09
C VAL A 268 -20.10 11.08 27.70
N SER A 269 -20.97 12.00 28.09
CA SER A 269 -22.30 11.70 28.62
C SER A 269 -23.41 12.43 27.84
N CYS A 270 -24.47 11.71 27.52
CA CYS A 270 -25.65 12.25 26.86
C CYS A 270 -26.72 12.55 27.92
N LYS A 271 -27.05 13.84 28.13
CA LYS A 271 -28.01 14.24 29.17
C LYS A 271 -29.42 13.75 28.86
N LYS A 272 -30.23 13.52 29.89
CA LYS A 272 -31.65 13.17 29.71
C LYS A 272 -32.37 14.34 29.00
N GLY A 273 -33.06 14.04 27.91
CA GLY A 273 -33.79 15.03 27.09
C GLY A 273 -32.99 15.69 25.96
N SER A 274 -31.68 15.43 25.81
CA SER A 274 -30.93 15.88 24.63
C SER A 274 -31.14 14.96 23.42
N PRO A 275 -30.92 15.42 22.18
CA PRO A 275 -30.89 14.54 21.02
C PRO A 275 -29.76 13.51 21.15
N ARG A 276 -29.82 12.43 20.36
CA ARG A 276 -28.78 11.40 20.34
C ARG A 276 -27.43 12.01 20.00
N LEU A 277 -26.42 11.72 20.82
CA LEU A 277 -25.06 12.20 20.66
C LEU A 277 -24.25 11.19 19.84
N THR A 278 -23.50 11.67 18.85
CA THR A 278 -22.56 10.85 18.09
C THR A 278 -21.16 11.12 18.63
N VAL A 279 -20.56 10.12 19.25
CA VAL A 279 -19.18 10.16 19.76
C VAL A 279 -18.23 9.94 18.60
N LYS A 280 -17.26 10.82 18.44
CA LYS A 280 -16.28 10.81 17.34
C LYS A 280 -14.86 10.64 17.88
N SER A 281 -13.94 10.26 17.01
CA SER A 281 -12.51 10.14 17.33
C SER A 281 -11.89 11.45 17.80
N GLY A 282 -12.41 12.60 17.37
CA GLY A 282 -11.98 13.91 17.88
C GLY A 282 -12.29 14.16 19.34
N ASP A 283 -13.17 13.36 19.97
CA ASP A 283 -13.49 13.45 21.40
C ASP A 283 -12.45 12.72 22.29
N LEU A 284 -11.45 12.05 21.69
CA LEU A 284 -10.33 11.46 22.42
C LEU A 284 -9.35 12.56 22.84
N GLU A 285 -9.20 12.74 24.14
CA GLU A 285 -8.32 13.73 24.75
C GLU A 285 -6.99 13.09 25.16
N TRP A 286 -5.88 13.64 24.68
CA TRP A 286 -4.55 13.15 25.06
C TRP A 286 -4.17 13.54 26.49
N LEU A 287 -3.69 12.56 27.26
CA LEU A 287 -3.21 12.72 28.62
C LEU A 287 -1.67 12.66 28.66
N PRO A 288 -0.97 13.80 28.71
CA PRO A 288 0.50 13.85 28.64
C PRO A 288 1.19 13.45 29.94
N GLU A 289 0.47 13.49 31.07
CA GLU A 289 0.96 13.09 32.40
C GLU A 289 0.75 11.60 32.69
N GLY A 290 0.14 10.86 31.75
CA GLY A 290 -0.20 9.45 31.90
C GLY A 290 -1.65 9.21 32.35
N SER A 291 -1.91 7.98 32.78
CA SER A 291 -3.22 7.48 33.21
C SER A 291 -3.70 8.16 34.50
N GLN A 292 -4.97 8.54 34.54
CA GLN A 292 -5.62 9.10 35.74
C GLN A 292 -6.38 8.01 36.52
N LEU A 293 -6.60 6.84 35.93
CA LEU A 293 -7.30 5.74 36.59
C LEU A 293 -6.43 5.03 37.65
N PRO A 294 -6.97 4.78 38.86
CA PRO A 294 -6.28 4.00 39.89
C PRO A 294 -6.03 2.56 39.43
N LEU A 295 -4.83 2.07 39.72
CA LEU A 295 -4.53 0.65 39.74
C LEU A 295 -5.08 0.08 41.06
N ALA A 296 -5.96 -0.92 40.98
CA ALA A 296 -6.55 -1.61 42.13
C ALA A 296 -5.47 -2.39 42.92
N SER A 297 -4.76 -1.70 43.80
CA SER A 297 -3.93 -2.28 44.85
C SER A 297 -4.45 -1.75 46.19
N PRO A 298 -4.57 -2.57 47.25
CA PRO A 298 -4.99 -2.08 48.56
C PRO A 298 -3.99 -1.02 49.02
N ALA A 299 -4.42 0.24 49.00
CA ALA A 299 -3.60 1.36 49.40
C ALA A 299 -3.33 1.24 50.91
N GLN A 300 -2.10 0.93 51.29
CA GLN A 300 -1.64 1.22 52.65
C GLN A 300 -1.60 2.75 52.80
N SER A 301 -2.18 3.26 53.89
CA SER A 301 -2.39 4.69 54.08
C SER A 301 -1.07 5.47 53.97
N GLY A 302 -0.98 6.35 52.97
CA GLY A 302 0.13 7.29 52.79
C GLY A 302 0.85 7.20 51.44
N ASP A 303 0.60 6.16 50.63
CA ASP A 303 1.23 6.03 49.31
C ASP A 303 0.43 6.78 48.23
N LYS A 304 1.11 7.49 47.31
CA LYS A 304 0.44 8.13 46.17
C LYS A 304 -0.27 7.04 45.37
N GLN A 305 -1.57 7.23 45.10
CA GLN A 305 -2.39 6.29 44.34
C GLN A 305 -1.66 5.84 43.07
N LYS A 306 -1.29 4.55 42.99
CA LYS A 306 -0.60 4.01 41.82
C LYS A 306 -1.56 4.00 40.65
N THR A 307 -1.14 4.60 39.54
CA THR A 307 -1.87 4.63 38.27
C THR A 307 -1.36 3.51 37.35
N TYR A 308 -2.05 3.26 36.22
CA TYR A 308 -1.61 2.25 35.24
C TYR A 308 -0.33 2.62 34.47
N THR A 309 0.14 3.85 34.61
CA THR A 309 1.39 4.35 34.02
C THR A 309 2.29 4.97 35.10
N SER A 310 3.59 4.93 34.86
CA SER A 310 4.61 5.56 35.71
C SER A 310 5.40 6.58 34.91
N PHE A 311 4.79 7.74 34.66
CA PHE A 311 5.43 8.81 33.88
C PHE A 311 6.34 9.65 34.78
N SER A 312 7.60 9.79 34.38
CA SER A 312 8.57 10.58 35.16
C SER A 312 8.50 12.08 34.84
N GLN A 313 8.02 12.41 33.64
CA GLN A 313 7.91 13.76 33.09
C GLN A 313 6.73 13.82 32.10
N SER A 314 6.26 15.03 31.82
CA SER A 314 5.17 15.24 30.85
C SER A 314 5.65 14.97 29.43
N GLN A 315 4.85 14.26 28.63
CA GLN A 315 5.13 14.11 27.19
C GLN A 315 5.06 15.44 26.43
N LYS A 316 4.38 16.47 26.97
CA LYS A 316 4.35 17.82 26.39
C LYS A 316 5.71 18.52 26.42
N ASP A 317 6.57 18.15 27.38
CA ASP A 317 7.89 18.76 27.52
C ASP A 317 8.93 18.10 26.59
N ILE A 318 8.65 16.86 26.15
CA ILE A 318 9.51 16.09 25.24
C ILE A 318 9.13 16.33 23.77
N LEU A 319 7.84 16.47 23.49
CA LEU A 319 7.30 16.47 22.13
C LEU A 319 6.87 17.87 21.69
N GLU A 320 7.29 18.27 20.50
CA GLU A 320 6.96 19.58 19.93
C GLU A 320 5.48 19.68 19.48
N LYS A 321 4.84 18.54 19.20
CA LYS A 321 3.48 18.46 18.66
C LYS A 321 2.56 17.66 19.60
N PRO A 322 1.31 18.11 19.81
CA PRO A 322 0.34 17.32 20.56
C PRO A 322 0.01 16.02 19.82
N LEU A 323 -0.05 14.92 20.58
CA LEU A 323 -0.42 13.61 20.06
C LEU A 323 -1.94 13.54 19.96
N GLY A 324 -2.45 13.39 18.74
CA GLY A 324 -3.88 13.35 18.46
C GLY A 324 -4.25 12.19 17.56
N VAL A 325 -5.54 12.12 17.21
CA VAL A 325 -6.01 11.24 16.14
C VAL A 325 -5.81 11.91 14.78
N LYS A 326 -5.46 11.14 13.74
CA LYS A 326 -5.30 11.68 12.39
C LYS A 326 -6.62 12.20 11.82
N PHE A 327 -7.68 11.40 11.93
CA PHE A 327 -9.02 11.78 11.49
C PHE A 327 -9.92 12.01 12.69
N LYS A 328 -10.48 13.22 12.83
CA LYS A 328 -11.33 13.61 13.96
C LYS A 328 -12.81 13.26 13.80
N ASP A 329 -13.22 12.84 12.61
CA ASP A 329 -14.63 12.60 12.25
C ASP A 329 -15.03 11.12 12.22
N ILE A 330 -14.17 10.21 12.73
CA ILE A 330 -14.50 8.78 12.77
C ILE A 330 -15.54 8.56 13.87
N THR A 331 -16.71 8.07 13.50
CA THR A 331 -17.75 7.73 14.49
C THR A 331 -17.32 6.51 15.30
N ILE A 332 -17.32 6.64 16.63
CA ILE A 332 -17.02 5.56 17.58
C ILE A 332 -18.32 4.91 18.06
N ALA A 333 -19.23 5.72 18.60
CA ALA A 333 -20.48 5.24 19.19
C ALA A 333 -21.62 6.27 19.00
N ARG A 334 -22.86 5.82 19.18
CA ARG A 334 -24.04 6.71 19.22
C ARG A 334 -24.77 6.50 20.53
N LEU A 335 -24.82 7.55 21.34
CA LEU A 335 -25.44 7.53 22.66
C LEU A 335 -26.88 8.03 22.61
N GLY A 336 -27.76 7.33 23.33
CA GLY A 336 -29.09 7.80 23.68
C GLY A 336 -29.08 8.66 24.94
N PRO A 337 -30.18 9.36 25.24
CA PRO A 337 -30.29 10.18 26.45
C PRO A 337 -30.13 9.33 27.72
N GLY A 338 -29.26 9.76 28.62
CA GLY A 338 -28.94 9.07 29.87
C GLY A 338 -27.78 8.06 29.78
N GLN A 339 -27.21 7.84 28.58
CA GLN A 339 -26.04 6.96 28.41
C GLN A 339 -24.73 7.76 28.49
N ALA A 340 -23.69 7.12 28.98
CA ALA A 340 -22.34 7.65 29.12
C ALA A 340 -21.28 6.59 28.76
N ILE A 341 -20.12 7.08 28.34
CA ILE A 341 -18.89 6.31 28.13
C ILE A 341 -17.77 7.05 28.84
N GLU A 342 -17.09 6.37 29.74
CA GLU A 342 -15.86 6.81 30.41
C GLU A 342 -14.80 5.72 30.31
N LEU A 343 -13.71 6.02 29.60
CA LEU A 343 -12.60 5.09 29.42
C LEU A 343 -11.27 5.80 29.22
N GLU A 344 -10.19 5.08 29.48
CA GLU A 344 -8.83 5.43 29.07
C GLU A 344 -8.29 4.38 28.10
N VAL A 345 -7.53 4.82 27.11
CA VAL A 345 -6.88 3.94 26.13
C VAL A 345 -5.38 4.17 26.12
N HIS A 346 -4.64 3.07 26.02
CA HIS A 346 -3.18 3.08 25.96
C HIS A 346 -2.76 2.62 24.58
N ALA A 347 -2.04 3.48 23.87
CA ALA A 347 -1.46 3.21 22.58
C ALA A 347 0.02 2.88 22.70
N VAL A 348 0.44 1.88 21.93
CA VAL A 348 1.80 1.34 21.95
C VAL A 348 2.31 1.14 20.53
N LYS A 349 3.63 1.08 20.42
CA LYS A 349 4.33 0.78 19.16
C LYS A 349 4.18 -0.70 18.81
N GLY A 350 3.81 -0.99 17.57
CA GLY A 350 3.67 -2.35 17.06
C GLY A 350 3.82 -2.45 15.55
N ILE A 351 3.74 -3.66 15.01
CA ILE A 351 3.92 -3.95 13.58
C ILE A 351 2.68 -4.66 12.98
N GLY A 352 2.40 -4.39 11.71
CA GLY A 352 1.26 -4.96 10.98
C GLY A 352 1.20 -6.50 10.95
N LYS A 353 2.35 -7.17 11.08
CA LYS A 353 2.47 -8.63 11.14
C LYS A 353 1.79 -9.22 12.38
N VAL A 354 1.78 -8.48 13.49
CA VAL A 354 1.10 -8.90 14.73
C VAL A 354 -0.39 -8.66 14.61
N HIS A 355 -0.79 -7.47 14.17
CA HIS A 355 -2.20 -7.14 13.93
C HIS A 355 -2.34 -6.05 12.86
N ALA A 356 -3.38 -6.15 12.04
CA ALA A 356 -3.60 -5.23 10.91
C ALA A 356 -3.77 -3.75 11.30
N LYS A 357 -4.17 -3.48 12.56
CA LYS A 357 -4.29 -2.11 13.09
C LYS A 357 -2.97 -1.31 13.09
N TRP A 358 -1.83 -2.01 13.12
CA TRP A 358 -0.52 -1.39 13.03
C TRP A 358 -0.01 -1.27 11.60
N SER A 359 -0.82 -1.60 10.59
CA SER A 359 -0.42 -1.37 9.20
C SER A 359 -0.44 0.14 8.90
N PRO A 360 0.69 0.75 8.51
CA PRO A 360 0.76 2.19 8.20
C PRO A 360 0.12 2.56 6.87
N VAL A 361 -0.18 1.57 6.03
CA VAL A 361 -0.71 1.77 4.69
C VAL A 361 -2.16 1.30 4.64
N ALA A 362 -3.03 2.10 4.01
CA ALA A 362 -4.35 1.64 3.60
C ALA A 362 -4.19 0.54 2.55
N THR A 363 -3.35 0.80 1.55
CA THR A 363 -2.87 -0.22 0.62
C THR A 363 -1.50 0.16 0.07
N ALA A 364 -0.65 -0.84 -0.14
CA ALA A 364 0.58 -0.71 -0.90
C ALA A 364 0.58 -1.81 -1.95
N TRP A 365 0.67 -1.40 -3.22
CA TRP A 365 0.63 -2.33 -4.34
C TRP A 365 1.46 -1.80 -5.49
N TYR A 366 1.74 -2.70 -6.44
CA TYR A 366 2.44 -2.34 -7.64
C TYR A 366 1.86 -3.07 -8.84
N ARG A 367 2.09 -2.51 -10.02
CA ARG A 367 1.85 -3.17 -11.30
C ARG A 367 3.03 -2.94 -12.22
N MET A 368 3.30 -3.90 -13.10
CA MET A 368 4.26 -3.70 -14.18
C MET A 368 3.71 -2.68 -15.18
N LEU A 369 4.59 -1.87 -15.77
CA LEU A 369 4.21 -0.93 -16.82
C LEU A 369 3.59 -1.70 -18.00
N PRO A 370 2.34 -1.39 -18.39
CA PRO A 370 1.74 -1.95 -19.60
C PRO A 370 2.43 -1.40 -20.84
N GLU A 371 2.70 -2.28 -21.80
CA GLU A 371 3.20 -1.94 -23.13
C GLU A 371 2.21 -2.52 -24.14
N VAL A 372 1.67 -1.69 -25.02
CA VAL A 372 0.71 -2.10 -26.04
C VAL A 372 1.37 -1.91 -27.40
N VAL A 373 1.46 -2.99 -28.17
CA VAL A 373 2.12 -3.01 -29.48
C VAL A 373 1.09 -3.36 -30.54
N LEU A 374 0.99 -2.53 -31.58
CA LEU A 374 0.24 -2.85 -32.79
C LEU A 374 1.19 -3.56 -33.76
N ARG A 375 0.86 -4.80 -34.14
CA ARG A 375 1.67 -5.61 -35.06
C ARG A 375 1.46 -5.19 -36.52
N GLU A 376 0.26 -4.72 -36.81
CA GLU A 376 -0.18 -4.25 -38.12
C GLU A 376 -0.83 -2.87 -37.99
N GLU A 377 -0.87 -2.13 -39.09
CA GLU A 377 -1.62 -0.88 -39.15
C GLU A 377 -3.13 -1.17 -39.13
N ILE A 378 -3.81 -0.66 -38.11
CA ILE A 378 -5.28 -0.78 -37.97
C ILE A 378 -5.89 0.53 -38.47
N LYS A 379 -6.72 0.43 -39.51
CA LYS A 379 -7.28 1.59 -40.23
C LYS A 379 -8.80 1.70 -40.13
N ASP A 380 -9.29 2.91 -40.34
CA ASP A 380 -10.70 3.27 -40.56
C ASP A 380 -11.67 2.66 -39.51
N ALA A 381 -12.62 1.83 -39.94
CA ALA A 381 -13.67 1.27 -39.07
C ALA A 381 -13.10 0.40 -37.94
N ASP A 382 -12.02 -0.35 -38.21
CA ASP A 382 -11.37 -1.17 -37.19
C ASP A 382 -10.64 -0.30 -36.16
N ALA A 383 -10.10 0.85 -36.58
CA ALA A 383 -9.45 1.81 -35.70
C ALA A 383 -10.47 2.45 -34.74
N GLU A 384 -11.62 2.90 -35.28
CA GLU A 384 -12.71 3.46 -34.48
C GLU A 384 -13.26 2.45 -33.47
N MET A 385 -13.42 1.19 -33.89
CA MET A 385 -13.85 0.12 -32.99
C MET A 385 -12.82 -0.18 -31.91
N LEU A 386 -11.52 -0.21 -32.22
CA LEU A 386 -10.47 -0.46 -31.24
C LEU A 386 -10.42 0.63 -30.16
N VAL A 387 -10.57 1.89 -30.57
CA VAL A 387 -10.67 3.03 -29.65
C VAL A 387 -11.93 2.90 -28.78
N ALA A 388 -13.08 2.60 -29.38
CA ALA A 388 -14.33 2.40 -28.65
C ALA A 388 -14.29 1.23 -27.64
N LYS A 389 -13.52 0.17 -27.93
CA LYS A 389 -13.33 -0.98 -27.01
C LYS A 389 -12.58 -0.62 -25.73
N CYS A 390 -11.79 0.46 -25.73
CA CYS A 390 -10.93 0.82 -24.61
C CYS A 390 -11.53 1.95 -23.76
N PRO A 391 -12.11 1.68 -22.58
CA PRO A 391 -12.78 2.70 -21.77
C PRO A 391 -11.83 3.75 -21.19
N VAL A 392 -10.53 3.44 -21.14
CA VAL A 392 -9.47 4.31 -20.60
C VAL A 392 -8.70 5.06 -21.70
N ASN A 393 -9.18 5.00 -22.95
CA ASN A 393 -8.65 5.75 -24.09
C ASN A 393 -7.12 5.58 -24.28
N VAL A 394 -6.64 4.33 -24.22
CA VAL A 394 -5.24 3.97 -24.49
C VAL A 394 -4.90 4.22 -25.97
N PHE A 395 -5.86 3.94 -26.85
CA PHE A 395 -5.75 4.15 -28.28
C PHE A 395 -6.33 5.52 -28.65
N ASP A 396 -5.76 6.14 -29.67
CA ASP A 396 -6.23 7.38 -30.28
C ASP A 396 -6.25 7.24 -31.81
N ILE A 397 -6.93 8.16 -32.50
CA ILE A 397 -7.03 8.18 -33.96
C ILE A 397 -6.16 9.29 -34.51
N GLU A 398 -5.27 8.94 -35.44
CA GLU A 398 -4.55 9.91 -36.26
C GLU A 398 -5.12 9.94 -37.68
N ASP A 399 -5.49 11.14 -38.14
CA ASP A 399 -5.94 11.37 -39.51
C ASP A 399 -4.72 11.50 -40.44
N LEU A 400 -4.59 10.58 -41.39
CA LEU A 400 -3.68 10.72 -42.51
C LEU A 400 -4.39 11.58 -43.55
N GLY A 401 -3.74 12.63 -44.06
CA GLY A 401 -4.33 13.72 -44.89
C GLY A 401 -5.09 13.34 -46.18
N ASN A 402 -5.34 12.06 -46.42
CA ASN A 402 -6.15 11.50 -47.48
C ASN A 402 -7.58 11.09 -47.02
N GLY A 403 -7.93 11.35 -45.76
CA GLY A 403 -9.18 10.88 -45.14
C GLY A 403 -9.10 9.46 -44.54
N GLU A 404 -7.91 8.84 -44.54
CA GLU A 404 -7.65 7.58 -43.87
C GLU A 404 -7.40 7.83 -42.37
N LYS A 405 -8.03 7.03 -41.52
CA LYS A 405 -7.83 7.08 -40.07
C LYS A 405 -6.96 5.92 -39.63
N ARG A 406 -5.95 6.15 -38.79
CA ARG A 406 -5.14 5.08 -38.18
C ARG A 406 -5.22 5.09 -36.66
N ALA A 407 -5.26 3.91 -36.05
CA ALA A 407 -5.15 3.79 -34.61
C ALA A 407 -3.69 3.91 -34.16
N VAL A 408 -3.44 4.70 -33.11
CA VAL A 408 -2.15 4.80 -32.45
C VAL A 408 -2.27 4.56 -30.95
N VAL A 409 -1.20 4.08 -30.33
CA VAL A 409 -1.14 3.88 -28.88
C VAL A 409 -0.67 5.16 -28.21
N ALA A 410 -1.60 6.04 -27.83
CA ALA A 410 -1.28 7.32 -27.21
C ALA A 410 -0.92 7.19 -25.72
N ARG A 411 -1.61 6.32 -24.97
CA ARG A 411 -1.52 6.26 -23.49
C ARG A 411 -1.39 4.84 -22.94
N PRO A 412 -0.26 4.14 -23.17
CA PRO A 412 -0.10 2.76 -22.71
C PRO A 412 -0.13 2.62 -21.18
N ARG A 413 0.40 3.61 -20.43
CA ARG A 413 0.40 3.61 -18.95
C ARG A 413 -1.00 3.54 -18.33
N ALA A 414 -2.00 4.13 -19.00
CA ALA A 414 -3.38 4.15 -18.53
C ALA A 414 -4.09 2.79 -18.69
N CYS A 415 -3.50 1.84 -19.42
CA CYS A 415 -4.10 0.54 -19.65
C CYS A 415 -4.31 -0.21 -18.32
N THR A 416 -5.56 -0.59 -18.04
CA THR A 416 -5.95 -1.43 -16.89
C THR A 416 -5.80 -2.92 -17.18
N LEU A 417 -5.35 -3.29 -18.38
CA LEU A 417 -5.21 -4.66 -18.86
C LEU A 417 -6.52 -5.46 -18.76
N CYS A 418 -7.64 -4.85 -19.13
CA CYS A 418 -8.94 -5.50 -19.24
C CYS A 418 -9.01 -6.59 -20.34
N ARG A 419 -7.99 -6.65 -21.22
CA ARG A 419 -7.84 -7.61 -22.33
C ARG A 419 -8.88 -7.53 -23.44
N GLN A 420 -9.82 -6.59 -23.40
CA GLN A 420 -10.86 -6.47 -24.43
C GLN A 420 -10.31 -6.22 -25.85
N CYS A 421 -9.15 -5.60 -25.98
CA CYS A 421 -8.49 -5.38 -27.27
C CYS A 421 -7.78 -6.62 -27.84
N VAL A 422 -7.51 -7.64 -27.03
CA VAL A 422 -6.91 -8.92 -27.47
C VAL A 422 -7.89 -10.08 -27.42
N MET A 423 -9.04 -9.89 -26.78
CA MET A 423 -10.16 -10.81 -26.91
C MET A 423 -10.76 -10.64 -28.30
N GLY A 424 -10.76 -11.73 -29.07
CA GLY A 424 -11.35 -11.76 -30.40
C GLY A 424 -12.83 -11.40 -30.36
N PRO A 425 -13.43 -11.11 -31.52
CA PRO A 425 -14.86 -10.87 -31.58
C PRO A 425 -15.63 -12.09 -31.02
N THR A 426 -16.44 -11.86 -30.00
CA THR A 426 -17.44 -12.80 -29.53
C THR A 426 -18.64 -12.76 -30.49
N GLY A 427 -18.66 -13.61 -31.52
CA GLY A 427 -19.79 -13.73 -32.48
C GLY A 427 -19.46 -13.27 -33.92
N GLU A 428 -20.50 -12.99 -34.73
CA GLU A 428 -20.44 -12.58 -36.14
C GLU A 428 -20.00 -11.11 -36.37
N VAL A 429 -19.37 -10.47 -35.38
CA VAL A 429 -18.92 -9.08 -35.52
C VAL A 429 -17.51 -9.08 -36.11
N MET A 430 -17.39 -8.67 -37.38
CA MET A 430 -16.10 -8.37 -38.00
C MET A 430 -15.40 -7.26 -37.20
N GLY A 431 -14.19 -7.52 -36.72
CA GLY A 431 -13.34 -6.53 -36.07
C GLY A 431 -11.90 -7.01 -35.96
N PRO A 432 -10.99 -6.19 -35.41
CA PRO A 432 -9.56 -6.46 -35.46
C PRO A 432 -9.27 -7.86 -34.93
N THR A 433 -8.49 -8.61 -35.71
CA THR A 433 -8.19 -10.01 -35.40
C THR A 433 -7.34 -10.07 -34.13
N VAL A 434 -7.43 -11.21 -33.42
CA VAL A 434 -6.71 -11.47 -32.15
C VAL A 434 -5.20 -11.20 -32.27
N GLU A 435 -4.65 -11.22 -33.49
CA GLU A 435 -3.21 -11.15 -33.77
C GLU A 435 -2.70 -9.73 -34.04
N GLN A 436 -3.57 -8.72 -34.19
CA GLN A 436 -3.15 -7.35 -34.55
C GLN A 436 -2.67 -6.52 -33.35
N VAL A 437 -3.18 -6.83 -32.16
CA VAL A 437 -2.83 -6.11 -30.92
C VAL A 437 -2.14 -7.07 -29.97
N GLU A 438 -0.96 -6.69 -29.49
CA GLU A 438 -0.25 -7.43 -28.47
C GLU A 438 -0.14 -6.61 -27.18
N LEU A 439 -0.71 -7.16 -26.11
CA LEU A 439 -0.54 -6.63 -24.76
C LEU A 439 0.66 -7.28 -24.08
N ARG A 440 1.58 -6.44 -23.63
CA ARG A 440 2.79 -6.83 -22.90
C ARG A 440 2.85 -6.08 -21.57
N ARG A 441 3.69 -6.58 -20.68
CA ARG A 441 4.13 -5.86 -19.47
C ARG A 441 5.65 -5.85 -19.44
N VAL A 442 6.24 -4.72 -19.09
CA VAL A 442 7.69 -4.57 -18.94
C VAL A 442 8.10 -5.16 -17.58
N ARG A 443 8.99 -6.16 -17.56
CA ARG A 443 9.31 -6.91 -16.33
C ARG A 443 10.06 -6.10 -15.28
N ASP A 444 10.95 -5.23 -15.73
CA ASP A 444 11.86 -4.44 -14.91
C ASP A 444 11.33 -3.03 -14.63
N HIS A 445 10.05 -2.76 -14.91
CA HIS A 445 9.44 -1.45 -14.68
C HIS A 445 8.16 -1.63 -13.87
N PHE A 446 8.21 -1.25 -12.60
CA PHE A 446 7.08 -1.29 -11.68
C PHE A 446 6.56 0.10 -11.39
N ILE A 447 5.26 0.29 -11.53
CA ILE A 447 4.51 1.43 -11.03
C ILE A 447 4.07 1.06 -9.62
N PHE A 448 4.63 1.72 -8.62
CA PHE A 448 4.34 1.51 -7.21
C PHE A 448 3.37 2.58 -6.72
N THR A 449 2.37 2.17 -5.93
CA THR A 449 1.41 3.06 -5.30
C THR A 449 1.34 2.76 -3.82
N ILE A 450 1.51 3.79 -3.00
CA ILE A 450 1.46 3.73 -1.54
C ILE A 450 0.38 4.73 -1.09
N GLU A 451 -0.63 4.21 -0.40
CA GLU A 451 -1.67 5.01 0.26
C GLU A 451 -1.46 4.85 1.77
N SER A 452 -1.06 5.93 2.43
CA SER A 452 -0.84 5.99 3.88
C SER A 452 -2.18 6.06 4.62
N THR A 453 -2.23 5.50 5.84
CA THR A 453 -3.34 5.75 6.78
C THR A 453 -3.25 7.14 7.42
N GLY A 454 -2.19 7.89 7.12
CA GLY A 454 -1.96 9.26 7.55
C GLY A 454 -1.13 9.39 8.83
N ALA A 455 -0.72 8.28 9.45
CA ALA A 455 0.17 8.27 10.62
C ALA A 455 1.60 8.75 10.28
N LEU A 456 2.08 8.43 9.08
CA LEU A 456 3.35 8.87 8.52
C LEU A 456 3.17 9.19 7.03
N PRO A 457 3.90 10.18 6.49
CA PRO A 457 3.82 10.49 5.07
C PRO A 457 4.43 9.35 4.22
N PRO A 458 3.92 9.10 3.01
CA PRO A 458 4.23 7.91 2.22
C PRO A 458 5.70 7.81 1.78
N GLU A 459 6.38 8.93 1.55
CA GLU A 459 7.82 8.96 1.24
C GLU A 459 8.66 8.42 2.40
N MET A 460 8.29 8.75 3.64
CA MET A 460 8.95 8.24 4.84
C MET A 460 8.68 6.75 5.03
N LEU A 461 7.45 6.29 4.76
CA LEU A 461 7.12 4.87 4.81
C LEU A 461 8.00 4.03 3.89
N PHE A 462 8.24 4.50 2.67
CA PHE A 462 9.11 3.80 1.73
C PHE A 462 10.56 3.80 2.17
N THR A 463 11.08 4.92 2.68
CA THR A 463 12.45 4.98 3.23
C THR A 463 12.64 4.03 4.42
N GLU A 464 11.69 3.99 5.35
CA GLU A 464 11.74 3.05 6.49
C GLU A 464 11.65 1.59 6.02
N ALA A 465 10.86 1.30 4.97
CA ALA A 465 10.80 -0.05 4.42
C ALA A 465 12.14 -0.52 3.81
N VAL A 466 12.90 0.39 3.18
CA VAL A 466 14.25 0.11 2.68
C VAL A 466 15.20 -0.15 3.84
N ARG A 467 15.17 0.70 4.87
CA ARG A 467 16.00 0.55 6.07
C ARG A 467 15.76 -0.78 6.80
N ILE A 468 14.50 -1.19 6.96
CA ILE A 468 14.16 -2.49 7.57
C ILE A 468 14.75 -3.66 6.78
N LEU A 469 14.77 -3.57 5.45
CA LEU A 469 15.38 -4.61 4.63
C LEU A 469 16.91 -4.65 4.79
N GLU A 470 17.55 -3.48 4.86
CA GLU A 470 18.98 -3.34 5.12
C GLU A 470 19.37 -3.94 6.49
N GLU A 471 18.69 -3.52 7.56
CA GLU A 471 18.91 -4.02 8.94
C GLU A 471 18.75 -5.56 9.03
N LYS A 472 17.82 -6.14 8.26
CA LYS A 472 17.66 -7.59 8.16
C LYS A 472 18.85 -8.27 7.50
N CYS A 473 19.37 -7.69 6.41
CA CYS A 473 20.55 -8.21 5.74
C CYS A 473 21.77 -8.12 6.64
N GLU A 474 21.98 -6.98 7.31
CA GLU A 474 23.06 -6.77 8.26
C GLU A 474 23.02 -7.77 9.42
N ARG A 475 21.84 -8.00 10.01
CA ARG A 475 21.68 -9.00 11.07
C ARG A 475 22.11 -10.39 10.60
N VAL A 476 21.66 -10.82 9.42
CA VAL A 476 22.05 -12.14 8.87
C VAL A 476 23.55 -12.21 8.63
N ILE A 477 24.18 -11.15 8.11
CA ILE A 477 25.62 -11.10 7.91
C ILE A 477 26.36 -11.19 9.25
N SER A 478 25.88 -10.48 10.28
CA SER A 478 26.50 -10.48 11.61
C SER A 478 26.37 -11.81 12.35
N GLU A 479 25.30 -12.58 12.11
CA GLU A 479 25.10 -13.91 12.69
C GLU A 479 25.92 -14.99 11.97
N LEU A 480 26.28 -14.75 10.70
CA LEU A 480 27.10 -15.66 9.89
C LEU A 480 28.61 -15.39 9.99
N SER A 481 29.01 -14.19 10.41
CA SER A 481 30.40 -13.78 10.61
C SER A 481 30.87 -14.15 12.01
#